data_AF-A0A317Q932-F1
#
_entry.id   AF-A0A317Q932-F1
#
_cell.length_a   1.000
_cell.length_b   1.000
_cell.length_c   1.000
_cell.angle_alpha   90.00
_cell.angle_beta   90.00
_cell.angle_gamma   90.00
#
_symmetry.space_group_name_H-M   'P 1'
#
loop_
_entity.id
_entity.type
_entity.pdbx_description
1 polymer ?
#
loop_
_entity_poly.entity_id
_entity_poly.type
_entity_poly.pdbx_seq_one_letter_code
_entity_poly.pdbx_strand_id
1 'polypeptide(L)'
;MRKLLQVFFAVALLVAASIPAQANDLDGLWRAKLEVQPGVAITLGLTIRDNQLHYDSPNQGAFDIKPTRTSLSATSVSFADDRASLSFTGNLVDGNLRGQFKQGRNYDITFYKLTGDAINRLNFEGAYRGNLAIDEETQLPLVLHVAVLAEGYLATLDSPRQQSYGIPVSNLQISDEALQFNSPMLQASYRGSAIRGGYQGEFKQGATLPLTLLKNVAANNQDYQQPSFGEQGGAAAIVTASGFKPTFYGNHNATTLYEIGSVSKTMVSYLLADAIASDSVQAKTKLQSIFSQAPSTITLEQLATHTSGLPRLPANLFDGAAATNPYAHYGLTELTEALAEVELTDGSHLYSNFAYGVLAEAIAKRQQTSLAVLLKQVLFTPAGMTHAQLALADSPPALNLAQGHNSLGQVVPHWTFQSLAGAGAVLATVEDMSRYVQFLMAKSANQDPIVTSLLQPRLQQSSCCAQALGWMISYDDEQRPYAWHNGQTGGFSSFVGFYLDGSKGVVVLNNQATSVNEQALQLLTH
;
A
#
# COMPACT_ATOMS: atom_id res chain seq x y z
N MET A 1 -76.32 -44.88 48.04
CA MET A 1 -75.00 -44.68 48.68
C MET A 1 -74.02 -44.15 47.63
N ARG A 2 -73.48 -42.94 47.86
CA ARG A 2 -72.53 -42.23 46.99
C ARG A 2 -71.17 -42.96 46.94
N LYS A 3 -70.56 -43.12 45.76
CA LYS A 3 -69.09 -43.21 45.53
C LYS A 3 -68.83 -42.74 44.08
N LEU A 4 -68.30 -41.54 43.89
CA LEU A 4 -66.90 -41.08 43.89
C LEU A 4 -66.24 -41.22 42.51
N LEU A 5 -65.92 -40.05 41.95
CA LEU A 5 -65.09 -39.76 40.79
C LEU A 5 -63.68 -40.35 40.95
N GLN A 6 -63.11 -40.89 39.88
CA GLN A 6 -61.68 -40.75 39.56
C GLN A 6 -61.44 -41.08 38.09
N VAL A 7 -61.05 -40.06 37.34
CA VAL A 7 -60.63 -40.13 35.94
C VAL A 7 -59.11 -40.36 35.93
N PHE A 8 -58.66 -41.44 35.30
CA PHE A 8 -57.24 -41.68 35.02
C PHE A 8 -56.95 -41.34 33.54
N PHE A 9 -56.06 -40.38 33.33
CA PHE A 9 -55.44 -40.10 32.04
C PHE A 9 -54.28 -41.08 31.83
N ALA A 10 -54.33 -41.86 30.74
CA ALA A 10 -53.22 -42.70 30.30
C ALA A 10 -52.27 -41.87 29.42
N VAL A 11 -51.01 -41.76 29.83
CA VAL A 11 -49.92 -41.16 29.05
C VAL A 11 -49.39 -42.23 28.08
N ALA A 12 -49.53 -41.99 26.78
CA ALA A 12 -48.89 -42.77 25.74
C ALA A 12 -47.49 -42.19 25.48
N LEU A 13 -46.45 -43.00 25.75
CA LEU A 13 -45.06 -42.70 25.39
C LEU A 13 -44.90 -42.87 23.87
N LEU A 14 -44.67 -41.77 23.15
CA LEU A 14 -44.13 -41.81 21.79
C LEU A 14 -42.61 -41.98 21.87
N VAL A 15 -42.10 -43.14 21.45
CA VAL A 15 -40.67 -43.34 21.18
C VAL A 15 -40.40 -42.78 19.78
N ALA A 16 -39.86 -41.56 19.71
CA ALA A 16 -39.33 -41.01 18.47
C ALA A 16 -37.97 -41.66 18.16
N ALA A 17 -37.91 -42.48 17.12
CA ALA A 17 -36.65 -42.93 16.55
C ALA A 17 -35.93 -41.72 15.94
N SER A 18 -34.79 -41.35 16.51
CA SER A 18 -33.90 -40.32 15.98
C SER A 18 -33.26 -40.84 14.69
N ILE A 19 -33.74 -40.34 13.55
CA ILE A 19 -33.05 -40.45 12.26
C ILE A 19 -31.75 -39.64 12.38
N PRO A 20 -30.57 -40.20 12.10
CA PRO A 20 -29.34 -39.41 12.09
C PRO A 20 -29.47 -38.35 11.00
N ALA A 21 -29.25 -37.08 11.37
CA ALA A 21 -29.19 -35.98 10.40
C ALA A 21 -28.14 -36.33 9.34
N GLN A 22 -28.55 -36.36 8.07
CA GLN A 22 -27.62 -36.49 6.95
C GLN A 22 -26.66 -35.29 7.03
N ALA A 23 -25.35 -35.56 7.12
CA ALA A 23 -24.34 -34.49 7.10
C ALA A 23 -24.53 -33.68 5.81
N ASN A 24 -24.60 -32.36 5.92
CA ASN A 24 -24.73 -31.50 4.75
C ASN A 24 -23.42 -31.62 3.95
N ASP A 25 -23.49 -31.84 2.63
CA ASP A 25 -22.28 -31.92 1.79
C ASP A 25 -21.43 -30.64 1.86
N LEU A 26 -22.04 -29.54 2.28
CA LEU A 26 -21.40 -28.27 2.58
C LEU A 26 -20.60 -28.27 3.89
N ASP A 27 -20.90 -29.14 4.87
CA ASP A 27 -20.24 -29.15 6.17
C ASP A 27 -18.75 -29.42 6.02
N GLY A 28 -17.93 -28.51 6.54
CA GLY A 28 -16.48 -28.61 6.44
C GLY A 28 -15.79 -27.27 6.47
N LEU A 29 -14.48 -27.33 6.29
CA LEU A 29 -13.60 -26.17 6.17
C LEU A 29 -13.20 -26.01 4.71
N TRP A 30 -13.45 -24.84 4.16
CA TRP A 30 -13.22 -24.52 2.77
C TRP A 30 -12.20 -23.38 2.66
N ARG A 31 -11.35 -23.43 1.64
CA ARG A 31 -10.35 -22.39 1.36
C ARG A 31 -10.35 -22.02 -0.12
N ALA A 32 -10.18 -20.74 -0.39
CA ALA A 32 -9.95 -20.23 -1.73
C ALA A 32 -8.78 -19.23 -1.72
N LYS A 33 -7.99 -19.24 -2.78
CA LYS A 33 -7.04 -18.18 -3.08
C LYS A 33 -7.74 -17.16 -3.95
N LEU A 34 -7.84 -15.92 -3.48
CA LEU A 34 -8.33 -14.79 -4.25
C LEU A 34 -7.15 -13.91 -4.65
N GLU A 35 -6.83 -13.89 -5.94
CA GLU A 35 -5.83 -12.94 -6.46
C GLU A 35 -6.48 -11.57 -6.63
N VAL A 36 -6.07 -10.62 -5.78
CA VAL A 36 -6.59 -9.26 -5.81
C VAL A 36 -5.81 -8.40 -6.81
N GLN A 37 -4.54 -8.68 -7.04
CA GLN A 37 -3.70 -8.09 -8.09
C GLN A 37 -2.63 -9.11 -8.49
N PRO A 38 -2.00 -9.00 -9.67
CA PRO A 38 -0.90 -9.90 -10.06
C PRO A 38 0.14 -10.04 -8.95
N GLY A 39 0.29 -11.25 -8.40
CA GLY A 39 1.25 -11.53 -7.32
C GLY A 39 0.80 -11.14 -5.91
N VAL A 40 -0.38 -10.54 -5.74
CA VAL A 40 -1.01 -10.24 -4.44
C VAL A 40 -2.29 -11.05 -4.31
N ALA A 41 -2.28 -12.01 -3.40
CA ALA A 41 -3.43 -12.84 -3.12
C ALA A 41 -3.80 -12.80 -1.65
N ILE A 42 -5.08 -13.04 -1.39
CA ILE A 42 -5.61 -13.31 -0.06
C ILE A 42 -6.21 -14.70 -0.03
N THR A 43 -6.17 -15.33 1.14
CA THR A 43 -6.90 -16.56 1.40
C THR A 43 -8.24 -16.19 1.98
N LEU A 44 -9.30 -16.76 1.42
CA LEU A 44 -10.64 -16.72 1.99
C LEU A 44 -10.99 -18.09 2.55
N GLY A 45 -11.59 -18.11 3.72
CA GLY A 45 -12.06 -19.33 4.39
C GLY A 45 -13.56 -19.35 4.56
N LEU A 46 -14.18 -20.53 4.48
CA LEU A 46 -15.54 -20.76 4.95
C LEU A 46 -15.55 -21.95 5.91
N THR A 47 -16.13 -21.79 7.09
CA THR A 47 -16.44 -22.88 7.99
C THR A 47 -17.95 -23.06 8.00
N ILE A 48 -18.42 -24.22 7.55
CA ILE A 48 -19.84 -24.58 7.56
C ILE A 48 -20.01 -25.77 8.49
N ARG A 49 -20.83 -25.62 9.53
CA ARG A 49 -21.19 -26.68 10.47
C ARG A 49 -22.59 -26.41 11.02
N ASP A 50 -23.42 -27.44 11.11
CA ASP A 50 -24.75 -27.36 11.73
C ASP A 50 -25.60 -26.21 11.16
N ASN A 51 -25.53 -26.01 9.85
CA ASN A 51 -26.21 -24.94 9.12
C ASN A 51 -25.82 -23.51 9.58
N GLN A 52 -24.67 -23.34 10.23
CA GLN A 52 -24.02 -22.06 10.46
C GLN A 52 -22.85 -21.91 9.49
N LEU A 53 -22.63 -20.68 9.01
CA LEU A 53 -21.47 -20.32 8.21
C LEU A 53 -20.70 -19.20 8.89
N HIS A 54 -19.39 -19.39 8.97
CA HIS A 54 -18.42 -18.37 9.34
C HIS A 54 -17.42 -18.23 8.19
N TYR A 55 -16.84 -17.05 8.02
CA TYR A 55 -15.79 -16.81 7.02
C TYR A 55 -14.52 -16.25 7.64
N ASP A 56 -13.40 -16.50 6.96
CA ASP A 56 -12.06 -16.12 7.41
C ASP A 56 -11.30 -15.37 6.30
N SER A 57 -10.31 -14.57 6.69
CA SER A 57 -9.17 -14.24 5.83
C SER A 57 -7.84 -14.46 6.57
N PRO A 58 -7.34 -15.72 6.62
CA PRO A 58 -6.27 -16.11 7.53
C PRO A 58 -4.95 -15.35 7.34
N ASN A 59 -4.53 -15.07 6.10
CA ASN A 59 -3.30 -14.33 5.82
C ASN A 59 -3.43 -12.81 6.06
N GLN A 60 -4.62 -12.34 6.45
CA GLN A 60 -4.88 -10.98 6.92
C GLN A 60 -5.22 -10.94 8.42
N GLY A 61 -5.16 -12.08 9.12
CA GLY A 61 -5.44 -12.16 10.55
C GLY A 61 -6.93 -12.12 10.93
N ALA A 62 -7.85 -12.28 9.97
CA ALA A 62 -9.29 -12.31 10.20
C ALA A 62 -9.80 -13.75 10.30
N PHE A 63 -10.49 -14.10 11.38
CA PHE A 63 -10.96 -15.46 11.64
C PHE A 63 -12.36 -15.47 12.26
N ASP A 64 -13.11 -16.52 11.97
CA ASP A 64 -14.38 -16.90 12.60
C ASP A 64 -15.46 -15.80 12.52
N ILE A 65 -15.53 -15.09 11.40
CA ILE A 65 -16.47 -13.98 11.24
C ILE A 65 -17.83 -14.52 10.82
N LYS A 66 -18.84 -14.25 11.65
CA LYS A 66 -20.24 -14.53 11.30
C LYS A 66 -20.77 -13.46 10.33
N PRO A 67 -21.23 -13.83 9.11
CA PRO A 67 -21.85 -12.89 8.18
C PRO A 67 -23.10 -12.22 8.75
N THR A 68 -23.43 -11.03 8.24
CA THR A 68 -24.69 -10.33 8.57
C THR A 68 -25.92 -11.02 7.98
N ARG A 69 -25.76 -11.67 6.83
CA ARG A 69 -26.80 -12.46 6.16
C ARG A 69 -26.18 -13.73 5.62
N THR A 70 -26.92 -14.83 5.76
CA THR A 70 -26.48 -16.15 5.30
C THR A 70 -27.68 -16.92 4.79
N SER A 71 -27.49 -17.65 3.70
CA SER A 71 -28.45 -18.59 3.15
C SER A 71 -27.70 -19.84 2.71
N LEU A 72 -28.06 -20.98 3.29
CA LEU A 72 -27.48 -22.29 2.98
C LEU A 72 -28.59 -23.20 2.46
N SER A 73 -28.29 -23.98 1.43
CA SER A 73 -29.12 -25.11 0.98
C SER A 73 -28.31 -26.40 1.07
N ALA A 74 -28.77 -27.51 0.47
CA ALA A 74 -27.98 -28.73 0.38
C ALA A 74 -26.72 -28.58 -0.50
N THR A 75 -26.73 -27.64 -1.45
CA THR A 75 -25.66 -27.50 -2.46
C THR A 75 -25.27 -26.05 -2.75
N SER A 76 -25.92 -25.06 -2.14
CA SER A 76 -25.67 -23.64 -2.40
C SER A 76 -25.29 -22.90 -1.13
N VAL A 77 -24.38 -21.96 -1.28
CA VAL A 77 -23.93 -21.05 -0.22
C VAL A 77 -24.09 -19.63 -0.72
N SER A 78 -24.78 -18.79 0.06
CA SER A 78 -24.78 -17.35 -0.12
C SER A 78 -24.59 -16.66 1.22
N PHE A 79 -23.73 -15.66 1.28
CA PHE A 79 -23.60 -14.81 2.46
C PHE A 79 -23.25 -13.38 2.07
N ALA A 80 -23.56 -12.45 2.98
CA ALA A 80 -23.14 -11.07 2.88
C ALA A 80 -22.75 -10.54 4.26
N ASP A 81 -21.74 -9.68 4.28
CA ASP A 81 -21.36 -8.90 5.43
C ASP A 81 -21.38 -7.41 5.07
N ASP A 82 -22.44 -6.73 5.51
CA ASP A 82 -22.63 -5.30 5.23
C ASP A 82 -21.53 -4.45 5.88
N ARG A 83 -20.94 -4.91 7.00
CA ARG A 83 -19.89 -4.17 7.72
C ARG A 83 -18.60 -4.09 6.90
N ALA A 84 -18.35 -5.10 6.06
CA ALA A 84 -17.19 -5.18 5.19
C ALA A 84 -17.54 -4.98 3.70
N SER A 85 -18.81 -4.65 3.40
CA SER A 85 -19.35 -4.49 2.06
C SER A 85 -18.98 -5.65 1.12
N LEU A 86 -19.06 -6.88 1.64
CA LEU A 86 -18.70 -8.10 0.91
C LEU A 86 -19.86 -9.08 0.80
N SER A 87 -19.81 -9.93 -0.23
CA SER A 87 -20.74 -11.04 -0.38
C SER A 87 -20.13 -12.17 -1.18
N PHE A 88 -20.68 -13.37 -1.03
CA PHE A 88 -20.39 -14.52 -1.87
C PHE A 88 -21.68 -15.22 -2.22
N THR A 89 -21.78 -15.74 -3.44
CA THR A 89 -22.83 -16.70 -3.82
C THR A 89 -22.22 -17.76 -4.71
N GLY A 90 -22.42 -19.03 -4.36
CA GLY A 90 -21.86 -20.16 -5.08
C GLY A 90 -22.61 -21.46 -4.87
N ASN A 91 -22.26 -22.44 -5.69
CA ASN A 91 -22.86 -23.77 -5.69
C ASN A 91 -21.77 -24.85 -5.66
N LEU A 92 -22.12 -26.00 -5.11
CA LEU A 92 -21.30 -27.18 -5.10
C LEU A 92 -21.28 -27.79 -6.52
N VAL A 93 -20.08 -27.79 -7.12
CA VAL A 93 -19.80 -28.33 -8.46
C VAL A 93 -18.53 -29.16 -8.35
N ASP A 94 -18.64 -30.46 -8.65
CA ASP A 94 -17.53 -31.43 -8.55
C ASP A 94 -16.84 -31.42 -7.16
N GLY A 95 -17.64 -31.37 -6.09
CA GLY A 95 -17.13 -31.34 -4.71
C GLY A 95 -16.50 -30.01 -4.27
N ASN A 96 -16.54 -28.96 -5.11
CA ASN A 96 -15.98 -27.64 -4.84
C ASN A 96 -17.05 -26.55 -4.90
N LEU A 97 -16.93 -25.52 -4.08
CA LEU A 97 -17.86 -24.38 -4.09
C LEU A 97 -17.40 -23.35 -5.12
N ARG A 98 -18.07 -23.31 -6.27
CA ARG A 98 -17.79 -22.36 -7.35
C ARG A 98 -18.82 -21.24 -7.33
N GLY A 99 -18.37 -20.00 -7.39
CA GLY A 99 -19.27 -18.86 -7.31
C GLY A 99 -18.59 -17.52 -7.53
N GLN A 100 -19.34 -16.46 -7.23
CA GLN A 100 -18.81 -15.10 -7.23
C GLN A 100 -18.65 -14.58 -5.81
N PHE A 101 -17.44 -14.11 -5.51
CA PHE A 101 -17.15 -13.24 -4.39
C PHE A 101 -17.21 -11.79 -4.86
N LYS A 102 -17.83 -10.90 -4.09
CA LYS A 102 -17.91 -9.48 -4.38
C LYS A 102 -17.41 -8.69 -3.19
N GLN A 103 -16.47 -7.79 -3.45
CA GLN A 103 -16.05 -6.73 -2.53
C GLN A 103 -15.48 -5.61 -3.40
N GLY A 104 -16.26 -4.54 -3.59
CA GLY A 104 -16.00 -3.52 -4.63
C GLY A 104 -16.25 -4.02 -6.06
N ARG A 105 -15.58 -5.12 -6.47
CA ARG A 105 -15.76 -5.82 -7.76
C ARG A 105 -16.12 -7.29 -7.56
N ASN A 106 -16.58 -7.93 -8.63
CA ASN A 106 -16.88 -9.36 -8.67
C ASN A 106 -15.64 -10.17 -9.04
N TYR A 107 -15.51 -11.33 -8.41
CA TYR A 107 -14.44 -12.29 -8.59
C TYR A 107 -15.04 -13.67 -8.74
N ASP A 108 -14.75 -14.34 -9.85
CA ASP A 108 -15.00 -15.78 -9.93
C ASP A 108 -14.01 -16.49 -9.02
N ILE A 109 -14.53 -17.29 -8.09
CA ILE A 109 -13.73 -17.95 -7.08
C ILE A 109 -14.21 -19.39 -6.88
N THR A 110 -13.25 -20.28 -6.64
CA THR A 110 -13.53 -21.66 -6.26
C THR A 110 -12.96 -21.90 -4.87
N PHE A 111 -13.82 -22.29 -3.93
CA PHE A 111 -13.41 -22.81 -2.65
C PHE A 111 -13.28 -24.33 -2.72
N TYR A 112 -12.16 -24.80 -2.21
CA TYR A 112 -11.81 -26.22 -2.12
C TYR A 112 -11.98 -26.68 -0.68
N LYS A 113 -12.58 -27.85 -0.50
CA LYS A 113 -12.75 -28.46 0.82
C LYS A 113 -11.40 -28.97 1.33
N LEU A 114 -11.01 -28.59 2.54
CA LEU A 114 -9.81 -29.13 3.16
C LEU A 114 -10.07 -30.56 3.63
N THR A 115 -9.21 -31.49 3.19
CA THR A 115 -9.25 -32.91 3.58
C THR A 115 -7.83 -33.42 3.81
N GLY A 116 -7.68 -34.55 4.52
CA GLY A 116 -6.40 -35.25 4.70
C GLY A 116 -5.26 -34.34 5.13
N ASP A 117 -4.18 -34.33 4.34
CA ASP A 117 -2.98 -33.52 4.60
C ASP A 117 -3.25 -32.03 4.71
N ALA A 118 -4.26 -31.50 4.01
CA ALA A 118 -4.61 -30.08 4.12
C ALA A 118 -5.15 -29.72 5.50
N ILE A 119 -5.86 -30.65 6.17
CA ILE A 119 -6.26 -30.47 7.57
C ILE A 119 -5.04 -30.51 8.49
N ASN A 120 -4.10 -31.41 8.25
CA ASN A 120 -2.85 -31.47 9.03
C ASN A 120 -2.03 -30.17 8.91
N ARG A 121 -2.02 -29.55 7.73
CA ARG A 121 -1.35 -28.25 7.49
C ARG A 121 -1.90 -27.11 8.34
N LEU A 122 -3.15 -27.18 8.84
CA LEU A 122 -3.73 -26.15 9.72
C LEU A 122 -2.94 -25.99 11.02
N ASN A 123 -2.21 -27.03 11.45
CA ASN A 123 -1.28 -26.94 12.58
C ASN A 123 -0.18 -25.90 12.36
N PHE A 124 0.09 -25.52 11.10
CA PHE A 124 1.06 -24.50 10.70
C PHE A 124 0.40 -23.16 10.27
N GLU A 125 -0.93 -23.09 10.16
CA GLU A 125 -1.66 -21.83 9.88
C GLU A 125 -1.51 -20.84 11.05
N GLY A 126 -1.25 -19.57 10.75
CA GLY A 126 -1.20 -18.50 11.74
C GLY A 126 -0.12 -17.44 11.49
N ALA A 127 -0.01 -16.51 12.44
CA ALA A 127 1.01 -15.47 12.44
C ALA A 127 2.21 -15.90 13.29
N TYR A 128 3.40 -15.81 12.71
CA TYR A 128 4.67 -16.05 13.37
C TYR A 128 5.40 -14.72 13.52
N ARG A 129 5.70 -14.35 14.76
CA ARG A 129 6.26 -13.04 15.11
C ARG A 129 7.68 -13.19 15.57
N GLY A 130 8.55 -12.32 15.09
CA GLY A 130 9.95 -12.32 15.49
C GLY A 130 10.55 -10.93 15.38
N ASN A 131 11.52 -10.66 16.23
CA ASN A 131 12.28 -9.44 16.18
C ASN A 131 13.63 -9.73 15.52
N LEU A 132 13.87 -9.10 14.38
CA LEU A 132 15.15 -9.13 13.70
C LEU A 132 16.08 -8.12 14.37
N ALA A 133 17.12 -8.58 15.05
CA ALA A 133 18.11 -7.70 15.65
C ALA A 133 18.99 -7.11 14.55
N ILE A 134 18.82 -5.82 14.26
CA ILE A 134 19.65 -5.10 13.29
C ILE A 134 20.99 -4.72 13.94
N ASP A 135 20.93 -4.31 15.21
CA ASP A 135 22.07 -4.03 16.10
C ASP A 135 21.65 -4.23 17.58
N GLU A 136 22.51 -3.86 18.53
CA GLU A 136 22.27 -4.06 19.97
C GLU A 136 21.05 -3.28 20.50
N GLU A 137 20.66 -2.18 19.84
CA GLU A 137 19.60 -1.27 20.32
C GLU A 137 18.34 -1.31 19.46
N THR A 138 18.43 -1.76 18.20
CA THR A 138 17.32 -1.75 17.26
C THR A 138 16.91 -3.13 16.77
N GLN A 139 15.62 -3.40 17.02
CA GLN A 139 14.92 -4.58 16.57
C GLN A 139 13.84 -4.20 15.56
N LEU A 140 13.77 -4.97 14.48
CA LEU A 140 12.73 -4.87 13.47
C LEU A 140 11.74 -6.04 13.64
N PRO A 141 10.52 -5.82 14.15
CA PRO A 141 9.50 -6.83 14.21
C PRO A 141 9.07 -7.22 12.79
N LEU A 142 9.09 -8.51 12.54
CA LEU A 142 8.58 -9.15 11.35
C LEU A 142 7.43 -10.07 11.73
N VAL A 143 6.42 -10.15 10.86
CA VAL A 143 5.28 -11.04 11.03
C VAL A 143 5.11 -11.86 9.77
N LEU A 144 5.41 -13.15 9.84
CA LEU A 144 5.09 -14.09 8.77
C LEU A 144 3.66 -14.60 8.98
N HIS A 145 2.77 -14.26 8.05
CA HIS A 145 1.42 -14.78 7.99
C HIS A 145 1.40 -16.02 7.09
N VAL A 146 0.96 -17.16 7.63
CA VAL A 146 0.82 -18.42 6.90
C VAL A 146 -0.65 -18.79 6.87
N ALA A 147 -1.21 -18.96 5.68
CA ALA A 147 -2.57 -19.44 5.45
C ALA A 147 -2.55 -20.73 4.65
N VAL A 148 -3.36 -21.70 5.04
CA VAL A 148 -3.47 -23.00 4.38
C VAL A 148 -4.38 -22.90 3.17
N LEU A 149 -3.95 -23.52 2.08
CA LEU A 149 -4.78 -23.80 0.90
C LEU A 149 -5.01 -25.31 0.79
N ALA A 150 -5.96 -25.70 -0.06
CA ALA A 150 -6.16 -27.13 -0.37
C ALA A 150 -4.87 -27.78 -0.88
N GLU A 151 -4.06 -27.02 -1.63
CA GLU A 151 -2.70 -27.39 -2.03
C GLU A 151 -1.70 -26.36 -1.48
N GLY A 152 -0.91 -26.77 -0.48
CA GLY A 152 0.16 -25.95 0.09
C GLY A 152 -0.32 -24.79 0.97
N TYR A 153 0.37 -23.65 0.84
CA TYR A 153 0.20 -22.46 1.66
C TYR A 153 0.22 -21.20 0.81
N LEU A 154 -0.45 -20.15 1.29
CA LEU A 154 -0.19 -18.77 0.91
C LEU A 154 0.48 -18.08 2.10
N ALA A 155 1.54 -17.32 1.86
CA ALA A 155 2.19 -16.57 2.92
C ALA A 155 2.54 -15.15 2.51
N THR A 156 2.51 -14.27 3.50
CA THR A 156 2.93 -12.89 3.41
C THR A 156 3.81 -12.54 4.61
N LEU A 157 4.66 -11.53 4.43
CA LEU A 157 5.51 -10.98 5.47
C LEU A 157 5.10 -9.54 5.70
N ASP A 158 4.93 -9.18 6.97
CA ASP A 158 4.76 -7.80 7.37
C ASP A 158 6.03 -7.33 8.09
N SER A 159 6.36 -6.06 7.89
CA SER A 159 7.27 -5.29 8.71
C SER A 159 6.48 -4.12 9.29
N PRO A 160 5.72 -4.34 10.39
CA PRO A 160 4.79 -3.33 10.92
C PRO A 160 5.51 -2.04 11.29
N ARG A 161 6.71 -2.21 11.82
CA ARG A 161 7.60 -1.14 12.23
C ARG A 161 8.17 -0.36 11.03
N GLN A 162 8.07 -0.85 9.79
CA GLN A 162 8.33 -0.12 8.54
C GLN A 162 7.05 0.21 7.75
N GLN A 163 5.87 -0.05 8.34
CA GLN A 163 4.55 0.10 7.71
C GLN A 163 4.41 -0.62 6.36
N SER A 164 5.14 -1.72 6.19
CA SER A 164 5.03 -2.57 5.00
C SER A 164 4.26 -3.83 5.37
N TYR A 165 3.13 -4.06 4.70
CA TYR A 165 2.21 -5.16 5.00
C TYR A 165 1.91 -5.95 3.73
N GLY A 166 1.69 -7.26 3.88
CA GLY A 166 1.30 -8.13 2.79
C GLY A 166 2.41 -8.44 1.80
N ILE A 167 3.68 -8.34 2.19
CA ILE A 167 4.82 -8.61 1.29
C ILE A 167 4.76 -10.08 0.85
N PRO A 168 4.67 -10.41 -0.44
CA PRO A 168 4.57 -11.79 -0.90
C PRO A 168 5.77 -12.63 -0.48
N VAL A 169 5.46 -13.84 -0.01
CA VAL A 169 6.44 -14.88 0.34
C VAL A 169 6.33 -16.02 -0.68
N SER A 170 7.47 -16.49 -1.17
CA SER A 170 7.58 -17.61 -2.10
C SER A 170 8.40 -18.75 -1.49
N ASN A 171 8.27 -19.95 -2.06
CA ASN A 171 8.99 -21.15 -1.63
C ASN A 171 8.85 -21.47 -0.14
N LEU A 172 7.68 -21.22 0.44
CA LEU A 172 7.40 -21.55 1.84
C LEU A 172 7.45 -23.08 2.02
N GLN A 173 8.36 -23.54 2.87
CA GLN A 173 8.43 -24.90 3.38
C GLN A 173 8.32 -24.82 4.90
N ILE A 174 7.32 -25.47 5.48
CA ILE A 174 7.06 -25.45 6.93
C ILE A 174 6.67 -26.85 7.39
N SER A 175 7.32 -27.32 8.46
CA SER A 175 7.11 -28.62 9.10
C SER A 175 7.37 -28.53 10.59
N ASP A 176 7.20 -29.65 11.32
CA ASP A 176 7.58 -29.74 12.74
C ASP A 176 9.10 -29.71 12.97
N GLU A 177 9.91 -29.71 11.90
CA GLU A 177 11.37 -29.71 11.97
C GLU A 177 12.00 -28.39 11.51
N ALA A 178 11.41 -27.72 10.51
CA ALA A 178 12.02 -26.54 9.90
C ALA A 178 11.01 -25.59 9.25
N LEU A 179 11.45 -24.34 9.08
CA LEU A 179 10.78 -23.29 8.31
C LEU A 179 11.78 -22.66 7.35
N GLN A 180 11.42 -22.58 6.07
CA GLN A 180 12.16 -21.84 5.05
C GLN A 180 11.20 -21.05 4.17
N PHE A 181 11.59 -19.84 3.79
CA PHE A 181 10.88 -19.08 2.79
C PHE A 181 11.77 -18.02 2.11
N ASN A 182 11.30 -17.49 0.98
CA ASN A 182 11.91 -16.37 0.27
C ASN A 182 10.94 -15.18 0.21
N SER A 183 11.47 -13.96 0.22
CA SER A 183 10.75 -12.74 -0.11
C SER A 183 11.45 -12.05 -1.28
N PRO A 184 11.01 -12.31 -2.54
CA PRO A 184 11.64 -11.74 -3.72
C PRO A 184 11.67 -10.21 -3.72
N MET A 185 10.59 -9.58 -3.23
CA MET A 185 10.49 -8.12 -3.15
C MET A 185 11.52 -7.50 -2.20
N LEU A 186 11.87 -8.20 -1.12
CA LEU A 186 12.89 -7.76 -0.16
C LEU A 186 14.29 -8.26 -0.52
N GLN A 187 14.42 -9.10 -1.55
CA GLN A 187 15.60 -9.90 -1.83
C GLN A 187 16.10 -10.64 -0.57
N ALA A 188 15.15 -11.16 0.21
CA ALA A 188 15.42 -11.78 1.49
C ALA A 188 15.05 -13.27 1.51
N SER A 189 15.67 -14.02 2.41
CA SER A 189 15.31 -15.41 2.68
C SER A 189 15.42 -15.72 4.16
N TYR A 190 14.61 -16.64 4.66
CA TYR A 190 14.70 -17.17 6.01
C TYR A 190 14.91 -18.68 5.98
N ARG A 191 15.75 -19.19 6.88
CA ARG A 191 15.85 -20.63 7.17
C ARG A 191 16.04 -20.81 8.68
N GLY A 192 15.19 -21.60 9.31
CA GLY A 192 15.28 -21.90 10.72
C GLY A 192 14.82 -23.31 11.08
N SER A 193 15.33 -23.79 12.20
CA SER A 193 14.95 -25.09 12.79
C SER A 193 13.83 -24.88 13.80
N ALA A 194 12.96 -25.88 13.94
CA ALA A 194 11.88 -25.85 14.90
C ALA A 194 12.42 -25.75 16.34
N ILE A 195 11.77 -24.89 17.10
CA ILE A 195 11.94 -24.76 18.55
C ILE A 195 10.55 -24.84 19.21
N ARG A 196 10.50 -24.87 20.54
CA ARG A 196 9.22 -24.83 21.24
C ARG A 196 8.45 -23.56 20.88
N GLY A 197 7.32 -23.73 20.19
CA GLY A 197 6.40 -22.64 19.84
C GLY A 197 6.80 -21.85 18.59
N GLY A 198 7.78 -22.28 17.79
CA GLY A 198 8.16 -21.55 16.59
C GLY A 198 9.41 -22.08 15.91
N TYR A 199 10.16 -21.18 15.28
CA TYR A 199 11.38 -21.48 14.54
C TYR A 199 12.48 -20.48 14.91
N GLN A 200 13.70 -20.96 15.04
CA GLN A 200 14.88 -20.13 15.26
C GLN A 200 15.86 -20.36 14.11
N GLY A 201 16.37 -19.28 13.56
CA GLY A 201 17.28 -19.37 12.42
C GLY A 201 17.80 -18.03 11.96
N GLU A 202 18.05 -17.96 10.67
CA GLU A 202 18.71 -16.83 10.03
C GLU A 202 17.81 -16.21 8.98
N PHE A 203 17.71 -14.89 9.03
CA PHE A 203 17.12 -14.05 8.00
C PHE A 203 18.26 -13.38 7.23
N LYS A 204 18.32 -13.61 5.93
CA LYS A 204 19.36 -13.10 5.05
C LYS A 204 18.78 -12.04 4.13
N GLN A 205 19.32 -10.83 4.19
CA GLN A 205 19.02 -9.70 3.31
C GLN A 205 20.29 -8.85 3.16
N GLY A 206 21.16 -9.22 2.22
CA GLY A 206 22.54 -8.74 2.17
C GLY A 206 23.39 -9.31 3.31
N ALA A 207 23.10 -8.93 4.55
CA ALA A 207 23.65 -9.50 5.79
C ALA A 207 22.79 -10.68 6.29
N THR A 208 23.40 -11.56 7.08
CA THR A 208 22.72 -12.66 7.78
C THR A 208 22.47 -12.25 9.22
N LEU A 209 21.21 -12.22 9.65
CA LEU A 209 20.78 -11.76 10.96
C LEU A 209 19.97 -12.87 11.66
N PRO A 210 20.18 -13.09 12.97
CA PRO A 210 19.40 -14.07 13.71
C PRO A 210 17.93 -13.61 13.82
N LEU A 211 17.01 -14.54 13.60
CA LEU A 211 15.58 -14.30 13.73
C LEU A 211 14.88 -15.53 14.32
N THR A 212 14.20 -15.30 15.43
CA THR A 212 13.29 -16.28 16.04
C THR A 212 11.86 -15.88 15.74
N LEU A 213 11.12 -16.74 15.06
CA LEU A 213 9.72 -16.59 14.69
C LEU A 213 8.85 -17.47 15.57
N LEU A 214 8.11 -16.89 16.51
CA LEU A 214 7.23 -17.61 17.43
C LEU A 214 5.76 -17.51 17.00
N LYS A 215 5.07 -18.65 17.03
CA LYS A 215 3.64 -18.80 16.79
C LYS A 215 2.87 -18.49 18.07
N ASN A 216 1.81 -17.70 17.99
CA ASN A 216 0.89 -17.43 19.10
C ASN A 216 1.54 -16.77 20.33
N VAL A 217 2.45 -15.83 20.13
CA VAL A 217 2.69 -14.80 21.14
C VAL A 217 1.50 -13.84 21.01
N ALA A 218 0.54 -13.93 21.95
CA ALA A 218 -0.38 -12.82 22.21
C ALA A 218 0.48 -11.57 22.22
N ALA A 219 0.14 -10.58 21.41
CA ALA A 219 0.93 -9.38 21.32
C ALA A 219 1.34 -9.00 22.74
N ASN A 220 2.65 -8.90 23.01
CA ASN A 220 3.05 -7.85 23.91
C ASN A 220 2.57 -6.59 23.20
N ASN A 221 1.29 -6.28 23.39
CA ASN A 221 0.76 -4.94 23.47
C ASN A 221 1.43 -4.33 24.72
N GLN A 222 2.77 -4.23 24.72
CA GLN A 222 3.29 -2.88 24.79
C GLN A 222 2.58 -2.23 23.62
N ASP A 223 1.53 -1.46 23.92
CA ASP A 223 0.98 -0.53 22.96
C ASP A 223 2.21 0.16 22.38
N TYR A 224 2.68 -0.30 21.21
CA TYR A 224 3.56 0.49 20.39
C TYR A 224 2.61 1.58 19.96
N GLN A 225 2.46 2.61 20.81
CA GLN A 225 1.71 3.78 20.48
C GLN A 225 2.29 4.23 19.16
N GLN A 226 1.46 4.16 18.12
CA GLN A 226 1.84 4.71 16.84
C GLN A 226 2.29 6.14 17.13
N PRO A 227 3.50 6.52 16.71
CA PRO A 227 4.00 7.85 16.99
C PRO A 227 2.95 8.85 16.54
N SER A 228 2.50 9.68 17.47
CA SER A 228 1.46 10.66 17.12
C SER A 228 2.04 11.64 16.10
N PHE A 229 1.24 12.06 15.13
CA PHE A 229 1.69 13.10 14.21
C PHE A 229 2.21 14.31 15.00
N GLY A 230 3.44 14.74 14.68
CA GLY A 230 4.08 15.85 15.37
C GLY A 230 4.89 15.48 16.62
N GLU A 231 4.98 14.20 17.00
CA GLU A 231 5.78 13.75 18.16
C GLU A 231 7.26 14.13 18.03
N GLN A 232 7.84 13.90 16.85
CA GLN A 232 9.21 14.30 16.53
C GLN A 232 9.30 15.72 15.92
N GLY A 233 8.15 16.37 15.75
CA GLY A 233 7.99 17.61 15.01
C GLY A 233 7.17 17.45 13.73
N GLY A 234 6.74 18.57 13.16
CA GLY A 234 5.87 18.54 11.98
C GLY A 234 5.16 19.86 11.74
N ALA A 235 4.40 19.91 10.65
CA ALA A 235 3.54 21.03 10.33
C ALA A 235 2.32 20.55 9.55
N ALA A 236 1.17 21.18 9.80
CA ALA A 236 -0.04 20.97 9.02
C ALA A 236 -0.68 22.32 8.67
N ALA A 237 -1.35 22.43 7.53
CA ALA A 237 -2.06 23.63 7.14
C ALA A 237 -3.39 23.28 6.46
N ILE A 238 -4.45 23.98 6.85
CA ILE A 238 -5.68 24.06 6.06
C ILE A 238 -5.51 25.25 5.11
N VAL A 239 -5.77 25.00 3.83
CA VAL A 239 -5.62 25.94 2.72
C VAL A 239 -7.01 26.29 2.19
N THR A 240 -7.25 27.57 1.97
CA THR A 240 -8.48 28.12 1.40
C THR A 240 -8.13 29.10 0.28
N ALA A 241 -9.11 29.50 -0.53
CA ALA A 241 -8.91 30.55 -1.53
C ALA A 241 -8.39 31.88 -0.95
N SER A 242 -8.74 32.20 0.30
CA SER A 242 -8.34 33.44 0.98
C SER A 242 -6.97 33.39 1.65
N GLY A 243 -6.39 32.20 1.84
CA GLY A 243 -5.13 32.04 2.59
C GLY A 243 -5.02 30.67 3.23
N PHE A 244 -3.97 30.48 4.02
CA PHE A 244 -3.70 29.26 4.76
C PHE A 244 -3.25 29.59 6.19
N LYS A 245 -3.49 28.67 7.12
CA LYS A 245 -3.06 28.79 8.51
C LYS A 245 -2.23 27.57 8.91
N PRO A 246 -0.89 27.69 8.95
CA PRO A 246 -0.03 26.62 9.42
C PRO A 246 -0.16 26.42 10.93
N THR A 247 -0.10 25.16 11.34
CA THR A 247 0.07 24.70 12.71
C THR A 247 1.39 23.94 12.75
N PHE A 248 2.23 24.25 13.74
CA PHE A 248 3.54 23.62 13.91
C PHE A 248 3.54 22.73 15.15
N TYR A 249 4.32 21.66 15.08
CA TYR A 249 4.48 20.67 16.13
C TYR A 249 5.95 20.57 16.52
N GLY A 250 6.22 20.26 17.79
CA GLY A 250 7.58 20.28 18.33
C GLY A 250 8.21 21.67 18.24
N ASN A 251 9.49 21.72 17.85
CA ASN A 251 10.26 22.96 17.69
C ASN A 251 10.24 23.52 16.24
N HIS A 252 9.31 23.04 15.41
CA HIS A 252 9.25 23.40 13.98
C HIS A 252 8.58 24.76 13.78
N ASN A 253 8.92 25.45 12.69
CA ASN A 253 8.39 26.77 12.38
C ASN A 253 8.31 27.00 10.86
N ALA A 254 7.95 28.22 10.46
CA ALA A 254 7.68 28.57 9.07
C ALA A 254 8.87 28.38 8.12
N THR A 255 10.11 28.39 8.62
CA THR A 255 11.31 28.21 7.80
C THR A 255 11.86 26.78 7.82
N THR A 256 11.22 25.87 8.58
CA THR A 256 11.61 24.46 8.62
C THR A 256 11.32 23.77 7.29
N LEU A 257 12.36 23.23 6.66
CA LEU A 257 12.26 22.42 5.46
C LEU A 257 11.99 20.95 5.80
N TYR A 258 11.27 20.27 4.92
CA TYR A 258 10.96 18.84 5.00
C TYR A 258 11.25 18.18 3.67
N GLU A 259 11.67 16.92 3.70
CA GLU A 259 11.60 16.06 2.52
C GLU A 259 10.14 15.73 2.26
N ILE A 260 9.57 16.19 1.14
CA ILE A 260 8.16 15.92 0.82
C ILE A 260 7.99 14.56 0.14
N GLY A 261 9.08 13.83 -0.11
CA GLY A 261 9.09 12.53 -0.77
C GLY A 261 8.27 12.54 -2.05
N SER A 262 7.43 11.51 -2.22
CA SER A 262 6.69 11.29 -3.46
C SER A 262 5.67 12.35 -3.83
N VAL A 263 5.35 13.32 -2.97
CA VAL A 263 4.61 14.52 -3.39
C VAL A 263 5.35 15.27 -4.51
N SER A 264 6.69 15.15 -4.60
CA SER A 264 7.49 15.68 -5.72
C SER A 264 6.96 15.27 -7.11
N LYS A 265 6.33 14.09 -7.21
CA LYS A 265 5.76 13.58 -8.46
C LYS A 265 4.68 14.50 -9.02
N THR A 266 3.84 15.07 -8.16
CA THR A 266 2.79 16.02 -8.54
C THR A 266 3.36 17.25 -9.26
N MET A 267 4.59 17.65 -8.89
CA MET A 267 5.30 18.79 -9.47
C MET A 267 5.93 18.42 -10.82
N VAL A 268 6.52 17.23 -10.94
CA VAL A 268 7.00 16.71 -12.24
C VAL A 268 5.84 16.54 -13.22
N SER A 269 4.68 16.06 -12.75
CA SER A 269 3.47 15.95 -13.58
C SER A 269 2.91 17.31 -13.99
N TYR A 270 3.05 18.35 -13.16
CA TYR A 270 2.75 19.72 -13.56
C TYR A 270 3.66 20.17 -14.71
N LEU A 271 4.97 19.88 -14.65
CA LEU A 271 5.89 20.16 -15.76
C LEU A 271 5.49 19.43 -17.05
N LEU A 272 5.03 18.16 -16.94
CA LEU A 272 4.52 17.43 -18.10
C LEU A 272 3.28 18.11 -18.68
N ALA A 273 2.32 18.48 -17.83
CA ALA A 273 1.08 19.13 -18.26
C ALA A 273 1.35 20.50 -18.92
N ASP A 274 2.28 21.28 -18.39
CA ASP A 274 2.75 22.54 -18.96
C ASP A 274 3.46 22.35 -20.32
N ALA A 275 4.33 21.34 -20.41
CA ALA A 275 5.01 20.98 -21.66
C ALA A 275 4.03 20.45 -22.74
N ILE A 276 2.92 19.84 -22.33
CA ILE A 276 1.82 19.46 -23.24
C ILE A 276 1.04 20.70 -23.68
N ALA A 277 0.70 21.60 -22.75
CA ALA A 277 -0.07 22.80 -23.05
C ALA A 277 0.69 23.80 -23.96
N SER A 278 2.02 23.75 -23.95
CA SER A 278 2.90 24.53 -24.81
C SER A 278 3.31 23.81 -26.11
N ASP A 279 2.74 22.64 -26.40
CA ASP A 279 3.07 21.77 -27.55
C ASP A 279 4.56 21.35 -27.63
N SER A 280 5.33 21.49 -26.55
CA SER A 280 6.74 21.08 -26.46
C SER A 280 6.90 19.55 -26.53
N VAL A 281 5.92 18.85 -25.95
CA VAL A 281 5.72 17.39 -26.04
C VAL A 281 4.23 17.08 -26.17
N GLN A 282 3.90 15.84 -26.53
CA GLN A 282 2.53 15.32 -26.46
C GLN A 282 2.47 14.25 -25.35
N ALA A 283 1.29 14.04 -24.77
CA ALA A 283 1.06 12.97 -23.79
C ALA A 283 1.58 11.59 -24.29
N LYS A 284 1.37 11.32 -25.59
CA LYS A 284 1.78 10.09 -26.27
C LYS A 284 3.17 10.14 -26.90
N THR A 285 3.98 11.18 -26.66
CA THR A 285 5.38 11.22 -27.08
C THR A 285 6.09 9.97 -26.57
N LYS A 286 6.76 9.26 -27.47
CA LYS A 286 7.49 8.03 -27.14
C LYS A 286 8.75 8.37 -26.37
N LEU A 287 9.01 7.65 -25.28
CA LEU A 287 10.24 7.83 -24.50
C LEU A 287 11.49 7.62 -25.38
N GLN A 288 11.42 6.67 -26.32
CA GLN A 288 12.52 6.37 -27.25
C GLN A 288 12.95 7.55 -28.12
N SER A 289 12.07 8.52 -28.40
CA SER A 289 12.47 9.73 -29.15
C SER A 289 13.35 10.69 -28.34
N ILE A 290 13.53 10.43 -27.04
CA ILE A 290 14.31 11.24 -26.09
C ILE A 290 15.51 10.43 -25.56
N PHE A 291 15.27 9.17 -25.24
CA PHE A 291 16.28 8.18 -24.85
C PHE A 291 16.25 7.03 -25.86
N SER A 292 17.13 7.06 -26.85
CA SER A 292 17.10 6.11 -27.98
C SER A 292 17.17 4.63 -27.59
N GLN A 293 17.77 4.33 -26.43
CA GLN A 293 17.88 2.97 -25.88
C GLN A 293 16.66 2.53 -25.06
N ALA A 294 15.73 3.43 -24.76
CA ALA A 294 14.53 3.07 -24.00
C ALA A 294 13.56 2.21 -24.82
N PRO A 295 12.72 1.39 -24.16
CA PRO A 295 11.70 0.60 -24.84
C PRO A 295 10.77 1.46 -25.70
N SER A 296 10.47 1.00 -26.92
CA SER A 296 9.75 1.75 -27.95
C SER A 296 8.27 1.99 -27.64
N THR A 297 7.69 1.23 -26.71
CA THR A 297 6.26 1.29 -26.39
C THR A 297 5.91 2.39 -25.41
N ILE A 298 6.84 2.77 -24.51
CA ILE A 298 6.60 3.71 -23.40
C ILE A 298 6.29 5.12 -23.91
N THR A 299 5.27 5.75 -23.32
CA THR A 299 4.92 7.15 -23.51
C THR A 299 5.13 7.97 -22.22
N LEU A 300 5.23 9.29 -22.35
CA LEU A 300 5.35 10.18 -21.18
C LEU A 300 4.13 10.12 -20.26
N GLU A 301 2.91 10.00 -20.81
CA GLU A 301 1.69 9.80 -20.02
C GLU A 301 1.73 8.50 -19.21
N GLN A 302 2.21 7.40 -19.80
CA GLN A 302 2.34 6.13 -19.09
C GLN A 302 3.33 6.19 -17.92
N LEU A 303 4.40 6.98 -18.04
CA LEU A 303 5.31 7.23 -16.92
C LEU A 303 4.60 7.96 -15.77
N ALA A 304 3.86 9.02 -16.10
CA ALA A 304 3.12 9.85 -15.13
C ALA A 304 1.91 9.13 -14.51
N THR A 305 1.40 8.08 -15.14
CA THR A 305 0.23 7.31 -14.69
C THR A 305 0.59 5.92 -14.15
N HIS A 306 1.89 5.62 -14.03
CA HIS A 306 2.38 4.33 -13.53
C HIS A 306 1.94 3.11 -14.37
N THR A 307 1.71 3.28 -15.67
CA THR A 307 1.30 2.22 -16.61
C THR A 307 2.32 2.01 -17.73
N SER A 308 3.59 2.35 -17.50
CA SER A 308 4.68 2.20 -18.46
C SER A 308 5.22 0.77 -18.55
N GLY A 309 4.89 -0.07 -17.56
CA GLY A 309 5.50 -1.38 -17.39
C GLY A 309 6.90 -1.36 -16.77
N LEU A 310 7.44 -0.17 -16.43
CA LEU A 310 8.70 -0.08 -15.69
C LEU A 310 8.52 -0.59 -14.26
N PRO A 311 9.51 -1.32 -13.70
CA PRO A 311 9.48 -1.77 -12.32
C PRO A 311 9.49 -0.58 -11.33
N ARG A 312 9.21 -0.86 -10.06
CA ARG A 312 9.15 0.18 -9.01
C ARG A 312 10.44 1.00 -8.94
N LEU A 313 11.57 0.31 -9.00
CA LEU A 313 12.95 0.82 -8.94
C LEU A 313 13.76 0.16 -10.05
N PRO A 314 14.80 0.82 -10.58
CA PRO A 314 15.70 0.17 -11.52
C PRO A 314 16.50 -0.93 -10.82
N ALA A 315 16.79 -2.02 -11.53
CA ALA A 315 17.41 -3.21 -10.95
C ALA A 315 18.83 -2.94 -10.40
N ASN A 316 19.57 -2.06 -11.06
CA ASN A 316 20.92 -1.64 -10.69
C ASN A 316 20.96 -0.55 -9.59
N LEU A 317 19.82 -0.12 -9.03
CA LEU A 317 19.81 0.95 -8.02
C LEU A 317 20.64 0.62 -6.78
N PHE A 318 20.72 -0.66 -6.40
CA PHE A 318 21.37 -1.05 -5.16
C PHE A 318 22.87 -1.35 -5.32
N ASP A 319 23.39 -1.28 -6.54
CA ASP A 319 24.79 -1.53 -6.85
C ASP A 319 25.64 -0.36 -6.38
N GLY A 320 26.26 -0.50 -5.21
CA GLY A 320 27.07 0.56 -4.59
C GLY A 320 26.25 1.61 -3.81
N ALA A 321 24.97 1.36 -3.59
CA ALA A 321 24.11 2.25 -2.82
C ALA A 321 24.40 2.22 -1.31
N ALA A 322 24.41 3.40 -0.68
CA ALA A 322 24.29 3.48 0.77
C ALA A 322 22.85 3.12 1.18
N ALA A 323 22.68 2.14 2.07
CA ALA A 323 21.35 1.70 2.52
C ALA A 323 20.49 2.85 3.09
N THR A 324 21.13 3.84 3.73
CA THR A 324 20.49 5.00 4.34
C THR A 324 20.25 6.16 3.38
N ASN A 325 20.87 6.16 2.19
CA ASN A 325 20.70 7.19 1.16
C ASN A 325 20.81 6.55 -0.25
N PRO A 326 19.80 5.76 -0.65
CA PRO A 326 19.94 4.84 -1.78
C PRO A 326 19.94 5.52 -3.16
N TYR A 327 19.50 6.77 -3.26
CA TYR A 327 19.36 7.48 -4.55
C TYR A 327 20.55 8.39 -4.88
N ALA A 328 21.46 8.64 -3.92
CA ALA A 328 22.47 9.67 -4.03
C ALA A 328 23.50 9.43 -5.13
N HIS A 329 23.81 8.16 -5.42
CA HIS A 329 24.81 7.78 -6.42
C HIS A 329 24.21 7.61 -7.84
N TYR A 330 22.88 7.54 -7.97
CA TYR A 330 22.23 7.03 -9.17
C TYR A 330 22.07 8.12 -10.24
N GLY A 331 23.06 8.24 -11.11
CA GLY A 331 23.16 9.26 -12.14
C GLY A 331 22.55 8.85 -13.48
N LEU A 332 22.83 9.67 -14.50
CA LEU A 332 22.24 9.51 -15.83
C LEU A 332 22.75 8.25 -16.53
N THR A 333 24.01 7.88 -16.30
CA THR A 333 24.63 6.67 -16.84
C THR A 333 23.86 5.44 -16.38
N GLU A 334 23.70 5.28 -15.06
CA GLU A 334 23.00 4.16 -14.44
C GLU A 334 21.54 4.09 -14.89
N LEU A 335 20.88 5.26 -15.00
CA LEU A 335 19.51 5.37 -15.50
C LEU A 335 19.39 4.90 -16.95
N THR A 336 20.32 5.30 -17.83
CA THR A 336 20.28 4.91 -19.24
C THR A 336 20.59 3.44 -19.46
N GLU A 337 21.53 2.87 -18.69
CA GLU A 337 21.83 1.44 -18.71
C GLU A 337 20.61 0.63 -18.25
N ALA A 338 19.98 1.04 -17.14
CA ALA A 338 18.77 0.40 -16.66
C ALA A 338 17.62 0.46 -17.68
N LEU A 339 17.47 1.58 -18.39
CA LEU A 339 16.46 1.71 -19.45
C LEU A 339 16.76 0.81 -20.65
N ALA A 340 18.03 0.55 -20.97
CA ALA A 340 18.41 -0.32 -22.09
C ALA A 340 18.14 -1.80 -21.81
N GLU A 341 18.22 -2.21 -20.55
CA GLU A 341 18.14 -3.64 -20.14
C GLU A 341 16.78 -4.02 -19.54
N VAL A 342 15.90 -3.06 -19.25
CA VAL A 342 14.65 -3.33 -18.53
C VAL A 342 13.67 -4.19 -19.34
N GLU A 343 13.20 -5.25 -18.71
CA GLU A 343 12.02 -5.99 -19.17
C GLU A 343 10.74 -5.33 -18.65
N LEU A 344 9.81 -5.03 -19.55
CA LEU A 344 8.54 -4.40 -19.19
C LEU A 344 7.52 -5.43 -18.71
N THR A 345 6.74 -5.03 -17.71
CA THR A 345 5.51 -5.75 -17.35
C THR A 345 4.40 -5.48 -18.38
N ASP A 346 3.23 -6.07 -18.17
CA ASP A 346 2.05 -5.98 -19.06
C ASP A 346 1.44 -4.57 -19.21
N GLY A 347 2.03 -3.54 -18.58
CA GLY A 347 1.53 -2.18 -18.61
C GLY A 347 0.35 -1.94 -17.66
N SER A 348 0.02 -2.92 -16.80
CA SER A 348 -0.86 -2.69 -15.66
C SER A 348 -0.26 -1.64 -14.72
N HIS A 349 -1.12 -1.05 -13.89
CA HIS A 349 -0.68 -0.01 -12.96
C HIS A 349 0.30 -0.57 -11.93
N LEU A 350 1.54 -0.08 -11.97
CA LEU A 350 2.60 -0.39 -11.04
C LEU A 350 3.31 0.89 -10.61
N TYR A 351 3.15 1.28 -9.34
CA TYR A 351 3.79 2.47 -8.79
C TYR A 351 5.31 2.41 -8.97
N SER A 352 5.87 3.40 -9.66
CA SER A 352 7.26 3.40 -10.10
C SER A 352 7.96 4.73 -9.86
N ASN A 353 8.98 4.71 -9.00
CA ASN A 353 9.93 5.80 -8.83
C ASN A 353 10.87 5.89 -10.04
N PHE A 354 11.23 4.74 -10.63
CA PHE A 354 12.03 4.70 -11.85
C PHE A 354 11.34 5.49 -12.96
N ALA A 355 10.05 5.25 -13.20
CA ALA A 355 9.28 5.96 -14.20
C ALA A 355 9.27 7.48 -14.00
N TYR A 356 9.21 7.95 -12.75
CA TYR A 356 9.20 9.39 -12.44
C TYR A 356 10.58 10.04 -12.53
N GLY A 357 11.65 9.34 -12.20
CA GLY A 357 13.01 9.81 -12.48
C GLY A 357 13.23 9.97 -13.99
N VAL A 358 12.87 8.94 -14.77
CA VAL A 358 12.92 8.95 -16.22
C VAL A 358 12.06 10.06 -16.82
N LEU A 359 10.85 10.27 -16.32
CA LEU A 359 9.96 11.35 -16.78
C LEU A 359 10.59 12.72 -16.56
N ALA A 360 11.14 12.97 -15.37
CA ALA A 360 11.78 14.23 -15.05
C ALA A 360 13.00 14.51 -15.96
N GLU A 361 13.86 13.50 -16.15
CA GLU A 361 14.99 13.58 -17.08
C GLU A 361 14.56 13.78 -18.53
N ALA A 362 13.47 13.13 -18.96
CA ALA A 362 12.93 13.29 -20.31
C ALA A 362 12.43 14.72 -20.58
N ILE A 363 11.70 15.31 -19.64
CA ILE A 363 11.21 16.70 -19.73
C ILE A 363 12.40 17.67 -19.72
N ALA A 364 13.34 17.49 -18.78
CA ALA A 364 14.56 18.29 -18.68
C ALA A 364 15.36 18.28 -19.98
N LYS A 365 15.58 17.09 -20.56
CA LYS A 365 16.27 16.91 -21.84
C LYS A 365 15.55 17.56 -23.02
N ARG A 366 14.22 17.45 -23.09
CA ARG A 366 13.41 18.10 -24.14
C ARG A 366 13.47 19.62 -24.06
N GLN A 367 13.52 20.17 -22.86
CA GLN A 367 13.63 21.62 -22.63
C GLN A 367 15.07 22.12 -22.54
N GLN A 368 16.07 21.24 -22.74
CA GLN A 368 17.50 21.57 -22.74
C GLN A 368 17.95 22.31 -21.47
N THR A 369 17.43 21.89 -20.32
CA THR A 369 17.74 22.50 -19.00
C THR A 369 17.69 21.43 -17.90
N SER A 370 17.99 21.79 -16.65
CA SER A 370 17.90 20.86 -15.51
C SER A 370 16.51 20.83 -14.88
N LEU A 371 16.18 19.74 -14.19
CA LEU A 371 14.94 19.64 -13.41
C LEU A 371 14.80 20.77 -12.37
N ALA A 372 15.90 21.12 -11.70
CA ALA A 372 15.91 22.20 -10.70
C ALA A 372 15.51 23.55 -11.33
N VAL A 373 16.03 23.85 -12.52
CA VAL A 373 15.70 25.08 -13.25
C VAL A 373 14.24 25.06 -13.72
N LEU A 374 13.77 23.94 -14.26
CA LEU A 374 12.36 23.81 -14.68
C LEU A 374 11.38 24.00 -13.53
N LEU A 375 11.57 23.27 -12.43
CA LEU A 375 10.70 23.41 -11.26
C LEU A 375 10.71 24.85 -10.75
N LYS A 376 11.88 25.50 -10.71
CA LYS A 376 11.99 26.88 -10.27
C LYS A 376 11.22 27.85 -11.17
N GLN A 377 11.37 27.73 -12.49
CA GLN A 377 10.81 28.67 -13.46
C GLN A 377 9.31 28.45 -13.70
N VAL A 378 8.90 27.19 -13.85
CA VAL A 378 7.54 26.82 -14.27
C VAL A 378 6.60 26.70 -13.09
N LEU A 379 7.11 26.37 -11.89
CA LEU A 379 6.26 26.07 -10.73
C LEU A 379 6.59 26.90 -9.48
N PHE A 380 7.81 26.81 -8.93
CA PHE A 380 8.11 27.40 -7.62
C PHE A 380 7.98 28.91 -7.65
N THR A 381 8.53 29.60 -8.65
CA THR A 381 8.41 31.06 -8.75
C THR A 381 6.97 31.50 -9.00
N PRO A 382 6.21 30.93 -9.97
CA PRO A 382 4.81 31.29 -10.18
C PRO A 382 3.89 31.01 -9.00
N ALA A 383 4.13 29.92 -8.25
CA ALA A 383 3.37 29.59 -7.05
C ALA A 383 3.86 30.34 -5.79
N GLY A 384 4.98 31.06 -5.85
CA GLY A 384 5.55 31.77 -4.70
C GLY A 384 6.22 30.87 -3.66
N MET A 385 6.71 29.70 -4.05
CA MET A 385 7.42 28.73 -3.20
C MET A 385 8.90 29.12 -3.06
N THR A 386 9.19 30.14 -2.25
CA THR A 386 10.51 30.78 -2.21
C THR A 386 11.61 29.96 -1.53
N HIS A 387 11.27 28.96 -0.72
CA HIS A 387 12.27 28.11 -0.06
C HIS A 387 12.37 26.70 -0.67
N ALA A 388 11.50 26.38 -1.63
CA ALA A 388 11.49 25.07 -2.27
C ALA A 388 12.74 24.84 -3.14
N GLN A 389 13.35 23.66 -3.00
CA GLN A 389 14.57 23.27 -3.70
C GLN A 389 14.68 21.75 -3.85
N LEU A 390 15.65 21.27 -4.62
CA LEU A 390 15.93 19.84 -4.75
C LEU A 390 17.10 19.44 -3.84
N ALA A 391 16.96 18.30 -3.16
CA ALA A 391 18.03 17.63 -2.44
C ALA A 391 18.91 16.83 -3.41
N LEU A 392 19.74 17.51 -4.19
CA LEU A 392 20.68 16.85 -5.10
C LEU A 392 21.98 16.46 -4.37
N ALA A 393 22.59 15.34 -4.75
CA ALA A 393 23.78 14.81 -4.07
C ALA A 393 25.01 15.73 -4.15
N ASP A 394 25.07 16.56 -5.20
CA ASP A 394 26.10 17.55 -5.49
C ASP A 394 25.75 18.97 -4.99
N SER A 395 24.56 19.15 -4.40
CA SER A 395 24.13 20.43 -3.83
C SER A 395 24.57 20.59 -2.37
N PRO A 396 24.83 21.84 -1.90
CA PRO A 396 25.06 22.10 -0.49
C PRO A 396 23.89 21.62 0.37
N PRO A 397 24.13 21.14 1.61
CA PRO A 397 23.06 20.77 2.53
C PRO A 397 22.08 21.93 2.74
N ALA A 398 20.78 21.62 2.69
CA ALA A 398 19.75 22.60 2.94
C ALA A 398 19.81 23.09 4.39
N LEU A 399 19.94 24.41 4.55
CA LEU A 399 19.84 25.04 5.86
C LEU A 399 18.40 24.92 6.37
N ASN A 400 18.22 24.62 7.66
CA ASN A 400 16.92 24.42 8.32
C ASN A 400 16.10 23.20 7.85
N LEU A 401 16.71 22.21 7.20
CA LEU A 401 16.09 20.90 7.03
C LEU A 401 15.91 20.26 8.41
N ALA A 402 14.66 19.87 8.75
CA ALA A 402 14.38 19.21 10.02
C ALA A 402 15.17 17.90 10.15
N GLN A 403 15.52 17.49 11.37
CA GLN A 403 16.11 16.17 11.57
C GLN A 403 15.06 15.09 11.26
N GLY A 404 15.34 14.23 10.28
CA GLY A 404 14.45 13.13 9.91
C GLY A 404 14.56 11.95 10.87
N HIS A 405 13.43 11.30 11.13
CA HIS A 405 13.36 10.08 11.93
C HIS A 405 12.71 8.95 11.14
N ASN A 406 13.28 7.75 11.19
CA ASN A 406 12.57 6.60 10.64
C ASN A 406 11.27 6.34 11.43
N SER A 407 10.48 5.38 11.00
CA SER A 407 9.25 4.94 11.68
C SER A 407 9.46 4.51 13.14
N LEU A 408 10.70 4.45 13.60
CA LEU A 408 11.12 3.99 14.92
C LEU A 408 11.39 5.15 15.88
N GLY A 409 11.38 6.38 15.36
CA GLY A 409 11.85 7.56 16.08
C GLY A 409 13.38 7.68 16.09
N GLN A 410 14.12 6.83 15.35
CA GLN A 410 15.57 6.96 15.27
C GLN A 410 15.95 7.97 14.21
N VAL A 411 16.92 8.81 14.55
CA VAL A 411 17.54 9.75 13.62
C VAL A 411 18.13 9.02 12.42
N VAL A 412 17.78 9.46 11.22
CA VAL A 412 18.32 8.92 9.97
C VAL A 412 18.88 10.02 9.07
N PRO A 413 19.85 9.70 8.20
CA PRO A 413 20.35 10.63 7.19
C PRO A 413 19.26 11.08 6.22
N HIS A 414 19.46 12.28 5.68
CA HIS A 414 18.64 12.79 4.59
C HIS A 414 18.88 12.02 3.29
N TRP A 415 17.83 11.92 2.49
CA TRP A 415 17.96 11.42 1.13
C TRP A 415 18.40 12.53 0.20
N THR A 416 19.42 12.24 -0.61
CA THR A 416 19.83 13.06 -1.73
C THR A 416 19.73 12.25 -3.02
N PHE A 417 19.61 12.93 -4.14
CA PHE A 417 19.27 12.32 -5.41
C PHE A 417 20.17 12.82 -6.54
N GLN A 418 20.21 12.06 -7.63
CA GLN A 418 20.65 12.54 -8.94
C GLN A 418 19.52 12.31 -9.96
N SER A 419 19.65 11.34 -10.88
CA SER A 419 18.71 11.18 -12.00
C SER A 419 17.35 10.57 -11.63
N LEU A 420 17.17 10.15 -10.37
CA LEU A 420 15.86 9.81 -9.81
C LEU A 420 15.21 10.96 -9.01
N ALA A 421 15.74 12.18 -9.08
CA ALA A 421 15.25 13.32 -8.29
C ALA A 421 13.75 13.62 -8.49
N GLY A 422 13.22 13.41 -9.69
CA GLY A 422 11.79 13.56 -9.98
C GLY A 422 10.87 12.66 -9.17
N ALA A 423 11.40 11.58 -8.58
CA ALA A 423 10.62 10.66 -7.77
C ALA A 423 10.36 11.17 -6.35
N GLY A 424 11.21 12.05 -5.80
CA GLY A 424 11.09 12.42 -4.38
C GLY A 424 12.04 13.45 -3.79
N ALA A 425 12.80 14.20 -4.60
CA ALA A 425 13.90 15.04 -4.09
C ALA A 425 13.49 16.45 -3.63
N VAL A 426 12.22 16.84 -3.72
CA VAL A 426 11.83 18.20 -3.34
C VAL A 426 11.89 18.36 -1.81
N LEU A 427 12.55 19.42 -1.39
CA LEU A 427 12.50 19.99 -0.05
C LEU A 427 11.60 21.21 -0.09
N ALA A 428 10.68 21.33 0.87
CA ALA A 428 9.78 22.47 0.95
C ALA A 428 9.37 22.76 2.40
N THR A 429 9.03 24.01 2.67
CA THR A 429 8.37 24.41 3.93
C THR A 429 6.86 24.14 3.84
N VAL A 430 6.16 24.17 4.99
CA VAL A 430 4.69 24.12 4.98
C VAL A 430 4.08 25.33 4.27
N GLU A 431 4.75 26.48 4.29
CA GLU A 431 4.30 27.68 3.58
C GLU A 431 4.42 27.49 2.06
N ASP A 432 5.56 26.99 1.57
CA ASP A 432 5.73 26.68 0.15
C ASP A 432 4.66 25.69 -0.32
N MET A 433 4.45 24.61 0.44
CA MET A 433 3.45 23.61 0.08
C MET A 433 2.01 24.13 0.17
N SER A 434 1.72 25.04 1.11
CA SER A 434 0.41 25.68 1.18
C SER A 434 0.16 26.60 -0.01
N ARG A 435 1.19 27.32 -0.46
CA ARG A 435 1.15 28.15 -1.67
C ARG A 435 1.00 27.30 -2.94
N TYR A 436 1.68 26.16 -3.02
CA TYR A 436 1.51 25.19 -4.10
C TYR A 436 0.06 24.70 -4.20
N VAL A 437 -0.51 24.25 -3.08
CA VAL A 437 -1.90 23.79 -3.03
C VAL A 437 -2.86 24.92 -3.37
N GLN A 438 -2.67 26.13 -2.82
CA GLN A 438 -3.52 27.29 -3.13
C GLN A 438 -3.45 27.67 -4.62
N PHE A 439 -2.26 27.62 -5.23
CA PHE A 439 -2.05 27.87 -6.65
C PHE A 439 -2.82 26.87 -7.52
N LEU A 440 -2.75 25.57 -7.20
CA LEU A 440 -3.51 24.54 -7.91
C LEU A 440 -5.02 24.66 -7.69
N MET A 441 -5.47 24.95 -6.47
CA MET A 441 -6.88 25.19 -6.15
C MET A 441 -7.45 26.33 -7.00
N ALA A 442 -6.76 27.47 -7.05
CA ALA A 442 -7.19 28.62 -7.83
C ALA A 442 -7.24 28.31 -9.33
N LYS A 443 -6.24 27.59 -9.86
CA LYS A 443 -6.23 27.15 -11.26
C LYS A 443 -7.32 26.13 -11.58
N SER A 444 -7.55 25.16 -10.69
CA SER A 444 -8.60 24.15 -10.83
C SER A 444 -9.99 24.79 -10.85
N ALA A 445 -10.28 25.69 -9.91
CA ALA A 445 -11.55 26.40 -9.84
C ALA A 445 -11.83 27.25 -11.09
N ASN A 446 -10.77 27.80 -11.71
CA ASN A 446 -10.85 28.58 -12.94
C ASN A 446 -10.71 27.74 -14.23
N GLN A 447 -10.71 26.41 -14.13
CA GLN A 447 -10.59 25.49 -15.28
C GLN A 447 -9.35 25.79 -16.15
N ASP A 448 -8.24 26.16 -15.51
CA ASP A 448 -6.97 26.37 -16.20
C ASP A 448 -6.61 25.11 -17.01
N PRO A 449 -6.18 25.24 -18.28
CA PRO A 449 -5.98 24.09 -19.17
C PRO A 449 -4.86 23.16 -18.70
N ILE A 450 -3.82 23.68 -18.05
CA ILE A 450 -2.71 22.86 -17.51
C ILE A 450 -3.25 22.00 -16.37
N VAL A 451 -3.94 22.62 -15.41
CA VAL A 451 -4.46 21.91 -14.22
C VAL A 451 -5.63 20.98 -14.59
N THR A 452 -6.47 21.36 -15.56
CA THR A 452 -7.52 20.49 -16.10
C THR A 452 -6.93 19.22 -16.71
N SER A 453 -5.87 19.36 -17.53
CA SER A 453 -5.18 18.20 -18.11
C SER A 453 -4.49 17.33 -17.04
N LEU A 454 -3.84 17.98 -16.06
CA LEU A 454 -3.13 17.35 -14.94
C LEU A 454 -4.05 16.45 -14.10
N LEU A 455 -5.25 16.93 -13.78
CA LEU A 455 -6.18 16.29 -12.84
C LEU A 455 -7.24 15.41 -13.53
N GLN A 456 -7.33 15.45 -14.85
CA GLN A 456 -8.26 14.58 -15.57
C GLN A 456 -7.90 13.09 -15.34
N PRO A 457 -8.85 12.24 -14.90
CA PRO A 457 -8.64 10.80 -14.78
C PRO A 457 -8.15 10.16 -16.08
N ARG A 458 -7.09 9.36 -16.01
CA ARG A 458 -6.54 8.56 -17.12
C ARG A 458 -6.78 7.07 -16.94
N LEU A 459 -6.80 6.60 -15.70
CA LEU A 459 -7.05 5.21 -15.35
C LEU A 459 -7.95 5.16 -14.12
N GLN A 460 -9.02 4.36 -14.16
CA GLN A 460 -9.79 4.06 -12.97
C GLN A 460 -9.11 2.91 -12.22
N GLN A 461 -8.65 3.15 -10.99
CA GLN A 461 -8.23 2.06 -10.11
C GLN A 461 -9.46 1.53 -9.38
N SER A 462 -9.59 0.21 -9.35
CA SER A 462 -10.78 -0.47 -8.82
C SER A 462 -10.93 -0.39 -7.30
N SER A 463 -9.90 0.06 -6.58
CA SER A 463 -9.78 -0.08 -5.12
C SER A 463 -9.76 1.22 -4.30
N CYS A 464 -9.75 2.40 -4.94
CA CYS A 464 -9.67 3.67 -4.19
C CYS A 464 -10.13 4.89 -4.99
N CYS A 465 -9.67 4.98 -6.23
CA CYS A 465 -9.40 6.27 -6.82
C CYS A 465 -9.12 6.18 -8.31
N ALA A 466 -9.31 7.27 -9.03
CA ALA A 466 -8.80 7.43 -10.38
C ALA A 466 -7.36 7.94 -10.34
N GLN A 467 -6.51 7.42 -11.21
CA GLN A 467 -5.17 7.93 -11.45
C GLN A 467 -5.23 8.99 -12.56
N ALA A 468 -4.79 10.20 -12.23
CA ALA A 468 -4.49 11.28 -13.17
C ALA A 468 -2.96 11.39 -13.35
N LEU A 469 -2.45 12.49 -13.91
CA LEU A 469 -1.01 12.69 -14.03
C LEU A 469 -0.41 13.01 -12.66
N GLY A 470 0.15 12.00 -11.99
CA GLY A 470 0.77 12.17 -10.66
C GLY A 470 -0.17 12.54 -9.52
N TRP A 471 -1.47 12.44 -9.73
CA TRP A 471 -2.51 12.71 -8.72
C TRP A 471 -3.48 11.54 -8.63
N MET A 472 -3.93 11.24 -7.42
CA MET A 472 -5.08 10.37 -7.19
C MET A 472 -6.33 11.23 -7.04
N ILE A 473 -7.39 10.87 -7.75
CA ILE A 473 -8.71 11.52 -7.68
C ILE A 473 -9.65 10.60 -6.91
N SER A 474 -10.12 11.08 -5.77
CA SER A 474 -11.05 10.39 -4.88
C SER A 474 -12.29 11.24 -4.65
N TYR A 475 -13.28 10.66 -3.98
CA TYR A 475 -14.56 11.30 -3.67
C TYR A 475 -14.82 11.15 -2.18
N ASP A 476 -15.34 12.21 -1.55
CA ASP A 476 -15.82 12.12 -0.17
C ASP A 476 -17.23 11.45 -0.10
N ASP A 477 -17.77 11.34 1.11
CA ASP A 477 -19.09 10.74 1.34
C ASP A 477 -20.23 11.49 0.61
N GLU A 478 -20.03 12.77 0.31
CA GLU A 478 -20.95 13.63 -0.45
C GLU A 478 -20.68 13.58 -1.97
N GLN A 479 -19.82 12.69 -2.43
CA GLN A 479 -19.41 12.54 -3.83
C GLN A 479 -18.71 13.79 -4.40
N ARG A 480 -18.08 14.62 -3.57
CA ARG A 480 -17.27 15.75 -4.04
C ARG A 480 -15.86 15.26 -4.39
N PRO A 481 -15.37 15.55 -5.61
CA PRO A 481 -14.06 15.10 -6.03
C PRO A 481 -12.94 15.92 -5.38
N TYR A 482 -11.91 15.22 -4.90
CA TYR A 482 -10.67 15.82 -4.44
C TYR A 482 -9.46 15.11 -5.03
N ALA A 483 -8.42 15.89 -5.33
CA ALA A 483 -7.12 15.38 -5.73
C ALA A 483 -6.23 15.24 -4.49
N TRP A 484 -5.44 14.18 -4.41
CA TRP A 484 -4.47 14.00 -3.33
C TRP A 484 -3.23 13.20 -3.77
N HIS A 485 -2.15 13.37 -3.02
CA HIS A 485 -0.94 12.55 -3.10
C HIS A 485 -0.19 12.58 -1.76
N ASN A 486 0.44 11.47 -1.40
CA ASN A 486 1.27 11.38 -0.20
C ASN A 486 2.75 11.14 -0.55
N GLY A 487 3.62 11.26 0.44
CA GLY A 487 5.04 11.06 0.28
C GLY A 487 5.67 10.43 1.51
N GLN A 488 6.74 9.70 1.29
CA GLN A 488 7.57 9.15 2.35
C GLN A 488 9.02 9.05 1.86
N THR A 489 9.95 9.35 2.76
CA THR A 489 11.38 9.09 2.59
C THR A 489 11.90 8.28 3.78
N GLY A 490 13.22 8.15 3.94
CA GLY A 490 13.80 7.44 5.07
C GLY A 490 13.42 8.06 6.43
N GLY A 491 13.23 9.39 6.47
CA GLY A 491 13.03 10.15 7.70
C GLY A 491 11.75 11.00 7.78
N PHE A 492 10.91 10.99 6.74
CA PHE A 492 9.80 11.94 6.60
C PHE A 492 8.57 11.30 5.98
N SER A 493 7.43 11.92 6.22
CA SER A 493 6.16 11.62 5.56
C SER A 493 5.41 12.92 5.26
N SER A 494 4.60 12.90 4.22
CA SER A 494 3.87 14.07 3.75
C SER A 494 2.54 13.70 3.11
N PHE A 495 1.63 14.66 3.08
CA PHE A 495 0.38 14.59 2.36
C PHE A 495 0.02 15.96 1.79
N VAL A 496 -0.52 15.97 0.57
CA VAL A 496 -1.23 17.11 0.01
C VAL A 496 -2.55 16.66 -0.60
N GLY A 497 -3.59 17.47 -0.43
CA GLY A 497 -4.86 17.23 -1.12
C GLY A 497 -5.75 18.47 -1.15
N PHE A 498 -6.64 18.55 -2.14
CA PHE A 498 -7.58 19.65 -2.29
C PHE A 498 -8.81 19.25 -3.11
N TYR A 499 -9.95 19.88 -2.80
CA TYR A 499 -11.16 19.73 -3.61
C TYR A 499 -11.02 20.44 -4.94
N LEU A 500 -11.52 19.82 -6.01
CA LEU A 500 -11.35 20.32 -7.38
C LEU A 500 -12.08 21.66 -7.63
N ASP A 501 -13.07 21.99 -6.81
CA ASP A 501 -13.77 23.28 -6.81
C ASP A 501 -12.95 24.42 -6.15
N GLY A 502 -11.78 24.10 -5.58
CA GLY A 502 -10.90 25.07 -4.92
C GLY A 502 -11.41 25.54 -3.56
N SER A 503 -12.40 24.87 -2.96
CA SER A 503 -12.99 25.28 -1.68
C SER A 503 -12.05 25.08 -0.49
N LYS A 504 -11.33 23.96 -0.45
CA LYS A 504 -10.46 23.57 0.67
C LYS A 504 -9.32 22.67 0.20
N GLY A 505 -8.16 22.85 0.83
CA GLY A 505 -7.00 21.99 0.69
C GLY A 505 -6.31 21.75 2.02
N VAL A 506 -5.44 20.75 2.07
CA VAL A 506 -4.68 20.34 3.24
C VAL A 506 -3.25 20.01 2.84
N VAL A 507 -2.32 20.42 3.69
CA VAL A 507 -0.91 20.03 3.67
C VAL A 507 -0.57 19.45 5.03
N VAL A 508 0.09 18.29 5.06
CA VAL A 508 0.67 17.71 6.27
C VAL A 508 2.11 17.30 5.98
N LEU A 509 3.06 17.73 6.81
CA LEU A 509 4.49 17.44 6.73
C LEU A 509 4.97 16.95 8.09
N ASN A 510 5.65 15.81 8.13
CA ASN A 510 6.09 15.16 9.36
C ASN A 510 7.54 14.72 9.21
N ASN A 511 8.40 14.99 10.20
CA ASN A 511 9.80 14.55 10.20
C ASN A 511 9.95 13.17 10.83
N GLN A 512 8.96 12.31 10.57
CA GLN A 512 9.02 10.90 10.89
C GLN A 512 8.41 10.10 9.73
N ALA A 513 9.03 8.98 9.37
CA ALA A 513 8.57 8.09 8.29
C ALA A 513 7.37 7.22 8.72
N THR A 514 6.33 7.85 9.27
CA THR A 514 5.05 7.24 9.65
C THR A 514 3.91 7.86 8.84
N SER A 515 2.98 7.05 8.34
CA SER A 515 1.83 7.54 7.55
C SER A 515 1.06 8.65 8.28
N VAL A 516 0.73 9.71 7.53
CA VAL A 516 -0.10 10.83 7.98
C VAL A 516 -1.43 10.92 7.23
N ASN A 517 -1.76 9.90 6.42
CA ASN A 517 -2.88 9.95 5.48
C ASN A 517 -4.23 10.09 6.20
N GLU A 518 -4.46 9.34 7.27
CA GLU A 518 -5.73 9.36 8.00
C GLU A 518 -5.99 10.75 8.59
N GLN A 519 -5.00 11.31 9.28
CA GLN A 519 -5.07 12.65 9.87
C GLN A 519 -5.29 13.71 8.79
N ALA A 520 -4.57 13.60 7.67
CA ALA A 520 -4.71 14.56 6.57
C ALA A 520 -6.07 14.48 5.87
N LEU A 521 -6.60 13.27 5.67
CA LEU A 521 -7.93 13.07 5.09
C LEU A 521 -9.04 13.54 6.03
N GLN A 522 -8.90 13.32 7.34
CA GLN A 522 -9.82 13.89 8.33
C GLN A 522 -9.83 15.41 8.27
N LEU A 523 -8.66 16.07 8.20
CA LEU A 523 -8.57 17.52 8.03
C LEU A 523 -9.15 18.03 6.72
N LEU A 524 -9.12 17.22 5.65
CA LEU A 524 -9.62 17.62 4.34
C LEU A 524 -11.14 17.50 4.28
N THR A 525 -11.67 16.34 4.70
CA THR A 525 -13.07 15.94 4.51
C THR A 525 -14.01 16.33 5.64
N HIS A 526 -13.48 16.61 6.84
CA HIS A 526 -14.22 17.16 8.00
C HIS A 526 -13.71 18.57 8.34
#